data_AF-A0A4Y2VXQ9-F1
#
_entry.id   AF-A0A4Y2VXQ9-F1
#
_cell.length_a   1.000
_cell.length_b   1.000
_cell.length_c   1.000
_cell.angle_alpha   90.00
_cell.angle_beta   90.00
_cell.angle_gamma   90.00
#
_symmetry.space_group_name_H-M   'P 1'
#
loop_
_entity.id
_entity.type
_entity.pdbx_description
1 polymer ?
#
loop_
_entity_poly.entity_id
_entity_poly.type
_entity_poly.pdbx_seq_one_letter_code
_entity_poly.pdbx_strand_id
1 'polypeptide(L)'
;MKQHSPFKKAKELISLSSGLVADDRVNCDSADELGENFVKGTVGKIFADVTLKRKVQVFTLAAIGNTIIIDKDPVVVNPNQLFHRIACVVRSADNLI
;
A
#
# COMPACT_ATOMS: atom_id res chain seq x y z
N MET A 1 18.92 9.32 13.11
CA MET A 1 17.74 8.63 12.54
C MET A 1 16.91 9.45 11.55
N LYS A 2 16.91 10.80 11.57
CA LYS A 2 16.09 11.60 10.63
C LYS A 2 16.42 11.43 9.13
N GLN A 3 17.68 11.12 8.80
CA GLN A 3 18.14 11.06 7.41
C GLN A 3 17.55 9.88 6.61
N HIS A 4 17.23 8.76 7.26
CA HIS A 4 16.69 7.54 6.65
C HIS A 4 15.46 7.06 7.42
N SER A 5 14.50 7.95 7.66
CA SER A 5 13.24 7.54 8.29
C SER A 5 12.47 6.59 7.38
N PRO A 6 12.00 5.43 7.88
CA PRO A 6 11.14 4.53 7.11
C PRO A 6 9.73 5.11 6.86
N PHE A 7 9.35 6.17 7.59
CA PHE A 7 8.05 6.85 7.49
C PHE A 7 8.17 8.22 6.82
N LYS A 8 9.19 8.40 5.97
CA LYS A 8 9.33 9.64 5.21
C LYS A 8 8.18 9.74 4.21
N LYS A 9 7.43 10.85 4.26
CA LYS A 9 6.39 11.17 3.27
C LYS A 9 6.99 11.14 1.87
N ALA A 10 6.33 10.39 0.99
CA ALA A 10 6.63 10.33 -0.43
C ALA A 10 5.41 10.83 -1.22
N LYS A 11 5.63 11.32 -2.44
CA LYS A 11 4.52 11.70 -3.33
C LYS A 11 3.68 10.47 -3.72
N GLU A 12 4.35 9.35 -3.94
CA GLU A 12 3.76 8.07 -4.34
C GLU A 12 4.46 6.95 -3.56
N LEU A 13 3.69 5.99 -3.08
CA LEU A 13 4.22 4.78 -2.45
C LEU A 13 4.27 3.67 -3.48
N ILE A 14 5.39 2.97 -3.56
CA ILE A 14 5.62 1.92 -4.58
C ILE A 14 6.18 0.68 -3.88
N SER A 15 5.62 -0.50 -4.18
CA SER A 15 6.24 -1.75 -3.76
C SER A 15 7.50 -2.01 -4.58
N LEU A 16 8.63 -2.15 -3.89
CA LEU A 16 9.90 -2.50 -4.52
C LEU A 16 9.91 -3.92 -5.11
N SER A 17 9.06 -4.82 -4.59
CA SER A 17 8.99 -6.21 -5.05
C SER A 17 8.10 -6.40 -6.28
N SER A 18 7.06 -5.59 -6.44
CA SER A 18 6.05 -5.75 -7.50
C SER A 18 5.96 -4.56 -8.46
N GLY A 19 6.57 -3.42 -8.12
CA GLY A 19 6.41 -2.16 -8.85
C GLY A 19 5.03 -1.53 -8.71
N LEU A 20 4.12 -2.09 -7.89
CA LEU A 20 2.77 -1.58 -7.75
C LEU A 20 2.78 -0.23 -7.02
N VAL A 21 2.15 0.76 -7.63
CA VAL A 21 1.91 2.09 -7.05
C VAL A 21 0.67 2.03 -6.16
N ALA A 22 0.77 2.63 -4.98
CA ALA A 22 -0.31 2.60 -4.01
C ALA A 22 -1.46 3.54 -4.40
N ASP A 23 -2.69 3.17 -4.00
CA ASP A 23 -3.85 4.06 -4.06
C ASP A 23 -4.03 4.84 -2.75
N ASP A 24 -5.03 5.71 -2.70
CA ASP A 24 -5.34 6.58 -1.56
C ASP A 24 -5.74 5.80 -0.28
N ARG A 25 -5.95 4.48 -0.35
CA ARG A 25 -6.29 3.67 0.81
C ARG A 25 -5.07 3.31 1.65
N VAL A 26 -3.88 3.31 1.04
CA VAL A 26 -2.62 2.94 1.71
C VAL A 26 -2.06 4.15 2.46
N ASN A 27 -1.72 3.96 3.73
CA ASN A 27 -1.21 5.04 4.61
C ASN A 27 -0.02 4.59 5.46
N CYS A 28 0.70 3.54 5.06
CA CYS A 28 1.78 2.95 5.85
C CYS A 28 2.99 3.86 6.06
N ASP A 29 3.18 4.85 5.19
CA ASP A 29 4.15 5.92 5.36
C ASP A 29 3.85 6.85 6.54
N SER A 30 2.61 6.83 7.02
CA SER A 30 2.08 7.66 8.12
C SER A 30 1.94 6.87 9.42
N ALA A 31 2.50 5.65 9.47
CA ALA A 31 2.31 4.74 10.61
C ALA A 31 2.82 5.32 11.93
N ASP A 32 3.93 6.06 11.90
CA ASP A 32 4.50 6.73 13.08
C ASP A 32 3.53 7.77 13.65
N GLU A 33 3.06 8.69 12.80
CA GLU A 33 2.09 9.73 13.18
C GLU A 33 0.78 9.13 13.69
N LEU A 34 0.26 8.10 13.02
CA LEU A 34 -0.96 7.40 13.43
C LEU A 34 -0.77 6.72 14.80
N GLY A 35 0.37 6.06 15.00
CA GLY A 35 0.73 5.41 16.26
C GLY A 35 0.87 6.41 17.40
N GLU A 36 1.60 7.50 17.20
CA GLU A 36 1.74 8.57 18.19
C GLU A 36 0.38 9.17 18.58
N ASN A 37 -0.46 9.49 17.59
CA ASN A 37 -1.78 10.07 17.83
C ASN A 37 -2.69 9.09 18.59
N PHE A 38 -2.62 7.80 18.28
CA PHE A 38 -3.32 6.76 19.03
C PHE A 38 -2.85 6.72 20.48
N VAL A 39 -1.54 6.62 20.72
CA VAL A 39 -0.96 6.55 22.08
C VAL A 39 -1.33 7.78 22.90
N LYS A 40 -1.20 8.99 22.35
CA LYS A 40 -1.62 10.25 22.99
C LYS A 40 -3.09 10.20 23.43
N GLY A 41 -3.96 9.62 22.60
CA GLY A 41 -5.40 9.45 22.89
C GLY A 41 -5.73 8.37 23.93
N THR A 42 -4.75 7.54 24.34
CA THR A 42 -4.92 6.50 25.37
C THR A 42 -4.40 6.92 26.74
N VAL A 43 -3.60 7.98 26.83
CA VAL A 43 -3.06 8.48 28.11
C VAL A 43 -4.21 8.80 29.07
N GLY A 44 -4.13 8.27 30.29
CA GLY A 44 -5.12 8.50 31.34
C GLY A 44 -6.39 7.65 31.26
N LYS A 45 -6.52 6.75 30.27
CA LYS A 45 -7.63 5.79 30.16
C LYS A 45 -7.25 4.45 30.76
N ILE A 46 -8.23 3.74 31.32
CA ILE A 46 -8.06 2.32 31.64
C ILE A 46 -8.14 1.50 30.36
N PHE A 47 -7.55 0.31 30.38
CA PHE A 47 -7.48 -0.57 29.21
C PHE A 47 -8.86 -0.89 28.62
N ALA A 48 -9.89 -1.05 29.47
CA ALA A 48 -11.26 -1.31 29.05
C ALA A 48 -11.87 -0.18 28.19
N ASP A 49 -11.40 1.06 28.36
CA ASP A 49 -11.89 2.23 27.62
C ASP A 49 -11.10 2.48 26.32
N VAL A 50 -10.00 1.76 26.11
CA VAL A 50 -9.18 1.88 24.89
C VAL A 50 -9.84 1.09 23.76
N THR A 51 -10.43 1.82 22.80
CA THR A 51 -11.02 1.20 21.61
C THR A 51 -10.08 1.28 20.41
N LEU A 52 -9.72 0.11 19.86
CA LEU A 52 -9.02 0.00 18.59
C LEU A 52 -10.01 0.10 17.43
N LYS A 53 -9.98 1.21 16.68
CA LYS A 53 -10.88 1.43 15.54
C LYS A 53 -10.14 1.10 14.24
N ARG A 54 -10.78 0.33 13.36
CA ARG A 54 -10.27 0.03 11.99
C ARG A 54 -9.91 1.28 11.20
N LYS A 55 -10.63 2.39 11.39
CA LYS A 55 -10.34 3.67 10.72
C LYS A 55 -9.00 4.31 11.12
N VAL A 56 -8.43 3.91 12.25
CA VAL A 56 -7.13 4.41 12.78
C VAL A 56 -6.02 3.40 12.49
N GLN A 57 -6.33 2.30 11.80
CA GLN A 57 -5.35 1.29 11.45
C GLN A 57 -4.46 1.77 10.30
N VAL A 58 -3.23 1.28 10.29
CA VAL A 58 -2.33 1.37 9.15
C VAL A 58 -2.75 0.37 8.07
N PHE A 59 -2.96 0.87 6.86
CA PHE A 59 -3.20 0.10 5.65
C PHE A 59 -1.90 0.02 4.85
N THR A 60 -1.45 -1.20 4.64
CA THR A 60 -0.33 -1.50 3.75
C THR A 60 -0.84 -1.70 2.33
N LEU A 61 0.07 -1.92 1.39
CA LEU A 61 -0.27 -2.24 0.00
C LEU A 61 -1.18 -3.46 -0.15
N ALA A 62 -1.24 -4.35 0.84
CA ALA A 62 -2.18 -5.48 0.86
C ALA A 62 -3.66 -5.04 0.97
N ALA A 63 -3.92 -3.79 1.38
CA ALA A 63 -5.26 -3.21 1.37
C ALA A 63 -5.75 -2.88 -0.05
N ILE A 64 -4.83 -2.80 -1.01
CA ILE A 64 -5.18 -2.67 -2.42
C ILE A 64 -5.71 -4.02 -2.88
N GLY A 65 -7.00 -4.02 -3.21
CA GLY A 65 -7.62 -5.19 -3.81
C GLY A 65 -6.95 -5.49 -5.15
N ASN A 66 -6.87 -6.76 -5.50
CA ASN A 66 -6.41 -7.20 -6.82
C ASN A 66 -7.49 -7.02 -7.90
N THR A 67 -8.52 -6.21 -7.66
CA THR A 67 -9.68 -6.05 -8.54
C THR A 67 -9.66 -4.65 -9.12
N ILE A 68 -9.65 -4.56 -10.45
CA ILE A 68 -9.75 -3.30 -11.20
C ILE A 68 -11.10 -3.25 -11.93
N ILE A 69 -11.61 -2.05 -12.21
CA ILE A 69 -12.84 -1.88 -13.00
C ILE A 69 -12.45 -1.68 -14.47
N ILE A 70 -12.96 -2.53 -15.36
CA ILE A 70 -12.83 -2.37 -16.81
C ILE A 70 -14.22 -2.12 -17.37
N ASP A 71 -14.42 -0.94 -17.97
CA ASP A 71 -15.70 -0.34 -18.39
C ASP A 71 -16.74 -0.21 -17.27
N LYS A 72 -17.18 -1.32 -16.67
CA LYS A 72 -18.05 -1.42 -15.47
C LYS A 72 -17.85 -2.70 -14.67
N ASP A 73 -17.08 -3.65 -15.20
CA ASP A 73 -16.95 -4.97 -14.61
C ASP A 73 -15.71 -5.04 -13.70
N PRO A 74 -15.87 -5.54 -12.46
CA PRO A 74 -14.74 -5.83 -11.60
C PRO A 74 -13.98 -7.04 -12.12
N VAL A 75 -12.73 -6.83 -12.53
CA VAL A 75 -11.83 -7.87 -13.02
C VAL A 75 -10.71 -8.09 -12.02
N VAL A 76 -10.56 -9.33 -11.56
CA VAL A 76 -9.45 -9.75 -10.72
C VAL A 76 -8.18 -9.89 -11.57
N VAL A 77 -7.15 -9.13 -11.23
CA VAL A 77 -5.85 -9.13 -11.89
C VAL A 77 -4.81 -9.67 -10.94
N ASN A 78 -4.05 -10.68 -11.38
CA ASN A 78 -2.84 -11.10 -10.68
C ASN A 78 -1.65 -10.26 -11.20
N PRO A 79 -1.04 -9.39 -10.37
CA PRO A 79 0.04 -8.50 -10.81
C PRO A 79 1.24 -9.26 -11.38
N ASN A 80 1.61 -10.41 -10.80
CA ASN A 80 2.73 -11.22 -11.29
C ASN A 80 2.42 -11.81 -12.67
N GLN A 81 1.19 -12.27 -12.88
CA GLN A 81 0.77 -12.77 -14.19
C GLN A 81 0.80 -11.67 -15.25
N LEU A 82 0.33 -10.47 -14.91
CA LEU A 82 0.38 -9.31 -15.80
C LEU A 82 1.82 -8.92 -16.13
N PHE A 83 2.68 -8.84 -15.11
CA PHE A 83 4.10 -8.55 -15.27
C PHE A 83 4.79 -9.55 -16.19
N HIS A 84 4.57 -10.86 -15.98
CA HIS A 84 5.14 -11.90 -16.86
C HIS A 84 4.65 -11.76 -18.30
N ARG A 85 3.36 -11.48 -18.53
CA ARG A 85 2.82 -11.26 -19.88
C ARG A 85 3.50 -10.06 -20.56
N ILE A 86 3.64 -8.94 -19.86
CA ILE A 86 4.32 -7.74 -20.37
C ILE A 86 5.78 -8.07 -20.70
N ALA A 87 6.51 -8.69 -19.77
CA ALA A 87 7.91 -9.05 -19.95
C ALA A 87 8.13 -10.00 -21.15
N CYS A 88 7.24 -10.97 -21.35
CA CYS A 88 7.28 -11.85 -22.52
C CYS A 88 7.05 -11.09 -23.84
N VAL A 89 6.09 -10.17 -23.89
CA VAL A 89 5.81 -9.36 -25.09
C VAL A 89 6.99 -8.46 -25.43
N VAL A 90 7.54 -7.76 -24.44
CA VAL A 90 8.71 -6.88 -24.61
C VAL A 90 9.91 -7.68 -25.14
N ARG A 91 10.25 -8.81 -24.52
CA ARG A 91 11.35 -9.67 -24.97
C ARG A 91 11.14 -10.21 -26.39
N SER A 92 9.91 -10.50 -26.78
CA SER A 92 9.60 -11.02 -28.12
C SER A 92 9.78 -9.94 -29.19
N ALA A 93 9.51 -8.67 -28.85
CA ALA A 93 9.77 -7.53 -29.74
C ALA A 93 11.28 -7.26 -29.89
N ASP A 94 12.05 -7.36 -28.80
CA ASP A 94 13.51 -7.19 -28.84
C ASP A 94 14.23 -8.26 -29.67
N ASN A 95 13.66 -9.48 -29.76
CA ASN A 95 14.19 -10.57 -30.57
C ASN A 95 13.79 -10.51 -32.06
N LEU A 96 12.99 -9.51 -32.46
CA LEU A 96 12.53 -9.31 -33.85
C LEU A 96 13.36 -8.26 -34.60
N ILE A 97 14.40 -7.70 -33.97
CA ILE A 97 15.34 -6.72 -34.53
C ILE A 97 16.68 -7.39 -34.84
#